data_AF-A0A1S2M304-F1
#
_entry.id   AF-A0A1S2M304-F1
#
_cell.length_a   1.000
_cell.length_b   1.000
_cell.length_c   1.000
_cell.angle_alpha   90.00
_cell.angle_beta   90.00
_cell.angle_gamma   90.00
#
_symmetry.space_group_name_H-M   'P 1'
#
loop_
_entity.id
_entity.type
_entity.pdbx_description
1 polymer ?
#
loop_
_entity_poly.entity_id
_entity_poly.type
_entity_poly.pdbx_seq_one_letter_code
_entity_poly.pdbx_strand_id
1 'polypeptide(L)'
;MKEENQISRRTFLKRSAQATVTASVVAATSNSVFAAVEEDNKGYIGSIIDLTKCDGCKNYDTPLCVSACKTKNEERFPQPEGPIKDYWPQKRHEDYSKEQDRTDRLTPYNWTFVDQVEVSHDGVTETVSLPRRCMHCIDAPCQKLCPFGVISKTEQGAVKIDEFFCMGGAKCRTVCPWDIPQRQAGVGVYMHLAPDLAGGGVMYKCDMCSDLLVKGESPACQTACPTGAIEFGPVEQMRKLAHEKAAEINGYVYGDEENGGTLTFYISKLPFDKINDAIVKSKSESQSQDKRPDGRPNMEPKVGNMLDTTKGLMLATLVAPIAGAATAGIAAYKTLKGKKDQGGNEHETE
;
A
#
# COMPACT_ATOMS: atom_id res chain seq x y z
N MET A 1 7.81 -32.58 -49.36
CA MET A 1 8.36 -33.01 -48.07
C MET A 1 8.73 -31.77 -47.26
N LYS A 2 7.92 -31.41 -46.25
CA LYS A 2 8.26 -30.40 -45.24
C LYS A 2 8.26 -31.12 -43.90
N GLU A 3 9.43 -31.32 -43.30
CA GLU A 3 9.58 -31.87 -41.95
C GLU A 3 9.07 -30.86 -40.92
N GLU A 4 8.08 -31.26 -40.13
CA GLU A 4 7.67 -30.53 -38.93
C GLU A 4 8.71 -30.74 -37.82
N ASN A 5 9.31 -29.64 -37.40
CA ASN A 5 10.33 -29.61 -36.35
C ASN A 5 9.65 -29.70 -34.96
N GLN A 6 9.26 -30.90 -34.53
CA GLN A 6 8.73 -31.11 -33.17
C GLN A 6 9.85 -31.07 -32.14
N ILE A 7 9.90 -29.99 -31.35
CA ILE A 7 10.84 -29.85 -30.24
C ILE A 7 10.49 -30.87 -29.15
N SER A 8 11.36 -31.87 -28.96
CA SER A 8 11.25 -32.87 -27.90
C SER A 8 11.17 -32.24 -26.50
N ARG A 9 10.37 -32.83 -25.59
CA ARG A 9 10.29 -32.44 -24.16
C ARG A 9 11.65 -32.32 -23.49
N ARG A 10 12.62 -33.16 -23.87
CA ARG A 10 13.99 -33.12 -23.33
C ARG A 10 14.77 -31.91 -23.85
N THR A 11 14.53 -31.52 -25.10
CA THR A 11 15.12 -30.33 -25.73
C THR A 11 14.50 -29.05 -25.17
N PHE A 12 13.19 -29.05 -24.90
CA PHE A 12 12.51 -27.95 -24.21
C PHE A 12 13.05 -27.78 -22.79
N LEU A 13 13.11 -28.86 -21.98
CA LEU A 13 13.64 -28.79 -20.61
C LEU A 13 15.11 -28.36 -20.56
N LYS A 14 15.95 -28.82 -21.50
CA LYS A 14 17.34 -28.38 -21.60
C LYS A 14 17.47 -26.90 -21.98
N ARG A 15 16.66 -26.41 -22.93
CA ARG A 15 16.68 -25.01 -23.35
C ARG A 15 16.12 -24.07 -22.28
N SER A 16 15.07 -24.49 -21.57
CA SER A 16 14.53 -23.75 -20.42
C SER A 16 15.51 -23.71 -19.26
N ALA A 17 16.19 -24.83 -18.96
CA ALA A 17 17.25 -24.86 -17.94
C ALA A 17 18.43 -23.96 -18.32
N GLN A 18 18.86 -23.96 -19.59
CA GLN A 18 19.90 -23.05 -20.07
C GLN A 18 19.50 -21.57 -19.98
N ALA A 19 18.26 -21.21 -20.35
CA ALA A 19 17.76 -19.85 -20.20
C ALA A 19 17.69 -19.38 -18.73
N THR A 20 17.46 -20.31 -17.79
CA THR A 20 17.45 -20.02 -16.35
C THR A 20 18.88 -19.76 -15.83
N VAL A 21 19.88 -20.44 -16.38
CA VAL A 21 21.30 -20.25 -16.01
C VAL A 21 21.86 -18.95 -16.58
N THR A 22 21.52 -18.53 -17.79
CA THR A 22 21.97 -17.24 -18.33
C THR A 22 21.32 -16.04 -17.63
N ALA A 23 20.04 -16.14 -17.25
CA ALA A 23 19.36 -15.09 -16.49
C ALA A 23 19.92 -14.94 -15.06
N SER A 24 20.34 -16.04 -14.42
CA SER A 24 20.93 -16.01 -13.08
C SER A 24 22.37 -15.50 -13.07
N VAL A 25 23.14 -15.71 -14.13
CA VAL A 25 24.50 -15.15 -14.26
C VAL A 25 24.47 -13.63 -14.47
N VAL A 26 23.53 -13.11 -15.25
CA VAL A 26 23.36 -11.64 -15.41
C VAL A 26 22.98 -10.99 -14.09
N ALA A 27 22.09 -11.63 -13.31
CA ALA A 27 21.72 -11.15 -11.97
C ALA A 27 22.88 -11.22 -10.95
N ALA A 28 23.76 -12.21 -11.07
CA ALA A 28 24.89 -12.42 -10.15
C ALA A 28 26.11 -11.52 -10.43
N THR A 29 26.27 -11.01 -11.66
CA THR A 29 27.41 -10.13 -12.01
C THR A 29 27.11 -8.64 -11.85
N SER A 30 25.85 -8.25 -11.65
CA SER A 30 25.44 -6.87 -11.38
C SER A 30 25.57 -6.50 -9.89
N ASN A 31 26.78 -6.62 -9.33
CA ASN A 31 27.11 -5.96 -8.07
C ASN A 31 27.02 -4.42 -8.16
N SER A 32 26.79 -3.87 -9.36
CA SER A 32 26.81 -2.44 -9.68
C SER A 32 25.44 -1.81 -9.98
N VAL A 33 24.31 -2.54 -9.88
CA VAL A 33 22.99 -1.97 -10.24
C VAL A 33 22.23 -1.37 -9.04
N PHE A 34 22.69 -1.61 -7.81
CA PHE A 34 22.13 -0.99 -6.61
C PHE A 34 23.21 -0.22 -5.87
N ALA A 35 23.83 0.76 -6.54
CA ALA A 35 24.36 1.88 -5.78
C ALA A 35 23.14 2.53 -5.12
N ALA A 36 23.10 2.50 -3.79
CA ALA A 36 22.16 3.30 -3.01
C ALA A 36 22.39 4.76 -3.43
N VAL A 37 21.54 5.26 -4.31
CA VAL A 37 21.45 6.70 -4.56
C VAL A 37 20.93 7.24 -3.24
N GLU A 38 21.76 7.99 -2.51
CA GLU A 38 21.24 8.83 -1.43
C GLU A 38 20.18 9.73 -2.09
N GLU A 39 18.91 9.45 -1.82
CA GLU A 39 17.81 10.33 -2.20
C GLU A 39 18.04 11.63 -1.43
N ASP A 40 18.51 12.66 -2.14
CA ASP A 40 18.57 14.02 -1.60
C ASP A 40 17.12 14.46 -1.39
N ASN A 41 16.63 14.39 -0.15
CA ASN A 41 15.26 14.75 0.24
C ASN A 41 14.98 16.26 0.08
N LYS A 42 15.87 17.03 -0.56
CA LYS A 42 15.68 18.43 -0.93
C LYS A 42 14.46 18.57 -1.84
N GLY A 43 13.38 19.09 -1.27
CA GLY A 43 12.12 19.36 -1.96
C GLY A 43 10.94 18.58 -1.38
N TYR A 44 11.19 17.58 -0.53
CA TYR A 44 10.11 16.83 0.11
C TYR A 44 9.32 17.70 1.08
N ILE A 45 8.01 17.50 1.04
CA ILE A 45 7.06 18.10 1.97
C ILE A 45 6.74 17.04 3.01
N GLY A 46 7.00 17.37 4.27
CA GLY A 46 6.59 16.57 5.42
C GLY A 46 5.31 17.12 6.05
N SER A 47 4.79 16.37 7.01
CA SER A 47 3.65 16.79 7.81
C SER A 47 3.81 16.41 9.28
N ILE A 48 3.23 17.23 10.14
CA ILE A 48 3.08 16.98 11.58
C ILE A 48 1.63 16.63 11.86
N ILE A 49 1.41 15.66 12.75
CA ILE A 49 0.14 15.38 13.40
C ILE A 49 0.35 15.49 14.91
N ASP A 50 -0.07 16.62 15.48
CA ASP A 50 0.06 16.93 16.89
C ASP A 50 -1.13 16.37 17.68
N LEU A 51 -0.93 15.22 18.35
CA LEU A 51 -1.97 14.54 19.10
C LEU A 51 -2.40 15.31 20.34
N THR A 52 -1.59 16.28 20.81
CA THR A 52 -1.98 17.14 21.94
C THR A 52 -3.02 18.19 21.54
N LYS A 53 -3.16 18.47 20.25
CA LYS A 53 -4.12 19.42 19.70
C LYS A 53 -5.34 18.75 19.06
N CYS A 54 -5.27 17.47 18.71
CA CYS A 54 -6.38 16.78 18.06
C CYS A 54 -7.45 16.39 19.10
N ASP A 55 -8.61 17.01 19.02
CA ASP A 55 -9.77 16.72 19.88
C ASP A 55 -10.73 15.69 19.26
N GLY A 56 -10.34 15.09 18.13
CA GLY A 56 -11.16 14.18 17.35
C GLY A 56 -12.36 14.82 16.66
N CYS A 57 -12.42 16.16 16.61
CA CYS A 57 -13.60 16.89 16.12
C CYS A 57 -14.88 16.45 16.82
N LYS A 58 -14.84 16.28 18.15
CA LYS A 58 -15.93 15.73 18.99
C LYS A 58 -17.32 16.37 18.83
N ASN A 59 -17.40 17.55 18.21
CA ASN A 59 -18.64 18.27 17.93
C ASN A 59 -19.16 18.07 16.49
N TYR A 60 -18.59 17.15 15.73
CA TYR A 60 -18.93 16.86 14.34
C TYR A 60 -19.17 15.36 14.17
N ASP A 61 -20.16 14.98 13.36
CA ASP A 61 -20.46 13.57 13.06
C ASP A 61 -19.32 12.87 12.32
N THR A 62 -18.55 13.64 11.53
CA THR A 62 -17.35 13.18 10.83
C THR A 62 -16.26 14.23 11.03
N PRO A 63 -15.04 13.82 11.42
CA PRO A 63 -13.94 14.76 11.58
C PRO A 63 -13.69 15.58 10.31
N LEU A 64 -13.44 16.88 10.45
CA LEU A 64 -13.36 17.79 9.31
C LEU A 64 -12.21 17.46 8.34
N CYS A 65 -11.11 16.90 8.84
CA CYS A 65 -10.03 16.41 7.99
C CYS A 65 -10.45 15.19 7.13
N VAL A 66 -11.39 14.39 7.62
CA VAL A 66 -11.94 13.22 6.93
C VAL A 66 -12.93 13.66 5.87
N SER A 67 -13.90 14.51 6.21
CA SER A 67 -14.86 15.03 5.24
C SER A 67 -14.18 15.79 4.10
N ALA A 68 -13.23 16.68 4.41
CA ALA A 68 -12.47 17.41 3.40
C ALA A 68 -11.67 16.47 2.47
N CYS A 69 -11.07 15.41 3.00
CA CYS A 69 -10.37 14.42 2.20
C CYS A 69 -11.34 13.64 1.28
N LYS A 70 -12.53 13.30 1.78
CA LYS A 70 -13.55 12.61 0.98
C LYS A 70 -14.06 13.50 -0.14
N THR A 71 -14.49 14.73 0.17
CA THR A 71 -14.98 15.70 -0.83
C THR A 71 -13.93 15.96 -1.91
N LYS A 72 -12.66 16.18 -1.54
CA LYS A 72 -11.59 16.43 -2.50
C LYS A 72 -11.36 15.28 -3.48
N ASN A 73 -11.58 14.03 -3.06
CA ASN A 73 -11.26 12.84 -3.83
C ASN A 73 -12.50 12.08 -4.34
N GLU A 74 -13.70 12.65 -4.21
CA GLU A 74 -14.98 11.99 -4.54
C GLU A 74 -14.99 11.43 -5.96
N GLU A 75 -14.51 12.22 -6.94
CA GLU A 75 -14.43 11.82 -8.36
C GLU A 75 -13.48 10.63 -8.61
N ARG A 76 -12.57 10.34 -7.68
CA ARG A 76 -11.60 9.24 -7.78
C ARG A 76 -12.06 7.97 -7.07
N PHE A 77 -13.20 8.01 -6.39
CA PHE A 77 -13.70 6.84 -5.71
C PHE A 77 -14.17 5.78 -6.71
N PRO A 78 -13.86 4.50 -6.44
CA PRO A 78 -14.15 3.42 -7.38
C PRO A 78 -15.64 3.28 -7.64
N GLN A 79 -16.00 2.93 -8.87
CA GLN A 79 -17.36 2.59 -9.28
C GLN A 79 -17.37 1.15 -9.81
N PRO A 80 -17.61 0.14 -8.95
CA PRO A 80 -17.53 -1.26 -9.38
C PRO A 80 -18.54 -1.62 -10.47
N GLU A 81 -18.08 -2.38 -11.46
CA GLU A 81 -18.89 -2.80 -12.61
C GLU A 81 -19.26 -4.28 -12.55
N GLY A 82 -20.54 -4.58 -12.83
CA GLY A 82 -21.05 -5.94 -12.95
C GLY A 82 -20.94 -6.77 -11.65
N PRO A 83 -21.13 -8.10 -11.74
CA PRO A 83 -20.92 -8.96 -10.59
C PRO A 83 -19.43 -9.04 -10.25
N ILE A 84 -19.08 -8.66 -9.02
CA ILE A 84 -17.70 -8.75 -8.52
C ILE A 84 -17.29 -10.23 -8.43
N LYS A 85 -16.24 -10.57 -9.18
CA LYS A 85 -15.66 -11.91 -9.20
C LYS A 85 -14.65 -12.09 -8.06
N ASP A 86 -14.55 -13.33 -7.58
CA ASP A 86 -13.50 -13.73 -6.65
C ASP A 86 -12.11 -13.67 -7.28
N TYR A 87 -11.09 -13.39 -6.46
CA TYR A 87 -9.71 -13.32 -6.90
C TYR A 87 -9.17 -14.70 -7.28
N TRP A 88 -8.72 -14.95 -8.51
CA TRP A 88 -8.08 -16.23 -8.76
C TRP A 88 -6.71 -16.34 -8.06
N PRO A 89 -6.37 -17.44 -7.33
CA PRO A 89 -7.15 -18.66 -7.06
C PRO A 89 -7.94 -18.67 -5.72
N GLN A 90 -8.03 -17.54 -5.02
CA GLN A 90 -8.73 -17.37 -3.74
C GLN A 90 -10.25 -17.24 -3.91
N LYS A 91 -11.05 -17.95 -3.10
CA LYS A 91 -12.53 -17.82 -3.12
C LYS A 91 -13.01 -16.65 -2.25
N ARG A 92 -12.52 -15.45 -2.55
CA ARG A 92 -12.91 -14.21 -1.88
C ARG A 92 -12.67 -13.00 -2.77
N HIS A 93 -13.36 -11.92 -2.47
CA HIS A 93 -13.10 -10.58 -2.98
C HIS A 93 -13.22 -9.55 -1.84
N GLU A 94 -12.74 -8.32 -2.07
CA GLU A 94 -12.88 -7.18 -1.17
C GLU A 94 -13.80 -6.19 -1.86
N ASP A 95 -15.00 -6.01 -1.34
CA ASP A 95 -15.98 -5.05 -1.86
C ASP A 95 -16.41 -4.11 -0.73
N TYR A 96 -16.24 -2.81 -0.95
CA TYR A 96 -16.63 -1.73 -0.04
C TYR A 96 -17.73 -0.85 -0.65
N SER A 97 -18.30 -1.21 -1.81
CA SER A 97 -19.30 -0.40 -2.54
C SER A 97 -20.57 -0.10 -1.76
N LYS A 98 -20.90 -0.92 -0.75
CA LYS A 98 -22.05 -0.75 0.16
C LYS A 98 -21.71 0.00 1.45
N GLU A 99 -20.45 0.39 1.63
CA GLU A 99 -19.91 1.02 2.84
C GLU A 99 -19.16 2.32 2.51
N GLN A 100 -19.59 3.06 1.48
CA GLN A 100 -18.89 4.26 1.00
C GLN A 100 -18.86 5.37 2.05
N ASP A 101 -19.89 5.45 2.90
CA ASP A 101 -20.01 6.44 3.97
C ASP A 101 -19.19 6.09 5.22
N ARG A 102 -18.54 4.93 5.25
CA ARG A 102 -17.74 4.49 6.39
C ARG A 102 -16.56 5.43 6.66
N THR A 103 -16.45 5.88 7.91
CA THR A 103 -15.42 6.85 8.35
C THR A 103 -14.56 6.36 9.52
N ASP A 104 -14.82 5.18 10.08
CA ASP A 104 -14.12 4.63 11.26
C ASP A 104 -12.78 3.95 10.94
N ARG A 105 -12.41 3.85 9.66
CA ARG A 105 -11.21 3.16 9.17
C ARG A 105 -10.86 3.58 7.76
N LEU A 106 -9.68 3.16 7.31
CA LEU A 106 -9.30 3.26 5.91
C LEU A 106 -10.13 2.30 5.06
N THR A 107 -10.62 2.81 3.94
CA THR A 107 -11.31 2.05 2.89
C THR A 107 -10.93 2.64 1.52
N PRO A 108 -11.32 2.00 0.40
CA PRO A 108 -11.20 2.62 -0.92
C PRO A 108 -11.93 3.97 -1.06
N TYR A 109 -12.91 4.24 -0.20
CA TYR A 109 -13.73 5.46 -0.17
C TYR A 109 -13.38 6.40 1.00
N ASN A 110 -12.38 6.04 1.82
CA ASN A 110 -11.98 6.81 3.00
C ASN A 110 -10.48 6.70 3.25
N TRP A 111 -9.72 7.71 2.84
CA TRP A 111 -8.25 7.64 2.79
C TRP A 111 -7.54 8.22 4.02
N THR A 112 -8.32 8.82 4.91
CA THR A 112 -7.90 9.27 6.24
C THR A 112 -9.07 9.07 7.19
N PHE A 113 -8.81 8.72 8.44
CA PHE A 113 -9.82 8.69 9.50
C PHE A 113 -9.23 9.23 10.79
N VAL A 114 -10.03 9.36 11.85
CA VAL A 114 -9.50 9.65 13.20
C VAL A 114 -9.83 8.47 14.09
N ASP A 115 -8.80 7.75 14.54
CA ASP A 115 -8.94 6.66 15.49
C ASP A 115 -9.00 7.24 16.92
N GLN A 116 -9.92 6.75 17.75
CA GLN A 116 -10.03 7.19 19.14
C GLN A 116 -9.82 6.00 20.05
N VAL A 117 -8.80 6.09 20.91
CA VAL A 117 -8.43 5.01 21.83
C VAL A 117 -8.21 5.56 23.23
N GLU A 118 -8.58 4.77 24.23
CA GLU A 118 -8.26 5.06 25.63
C GLU A 118 -6.88 4.51 25.97
N VAL A 119 -5.98 5.39 26.37
CA VAL A 119 -4.61 5.05 26.73
C VAL A 119 -4.43 5.24 28.23
N SER A 120 -4.05 4.18 28.93
CA SER A 120 -3.71 4.22 30.36
C SER A 120 -2.20 4.27 30.54
N HIS A 121 -1.71 5.31 31.21
CA HIS A 121 -0.30 5.50 31.52
C HIS A 121 -0.16 6.22 32.88
N ASP A 122 0.73 5.73 33.75
CA ASP A 122 0.99 6.29 35.08
C ASP A 122 -0.27 6.53 35.94
N GLY A 123 -1.24 5.62 35.84
CA GLY A 123 -2.49 5.68 36.61
C GLY A 123 -3.53 6.68 36.07
N VAL A 124 -3.26 7.36 34.96
CA VAL A 124 -4.20 8.24 34.26
C VAL A 124 -4.66 7.57 32.97
N THR A 125 -5.96 7.60 32.69
CA THR A 125 -6.53 7.17 31.41
C THR A 125 -7.00 8.40 30.64
N GLU A 126 -6.52 8.55 29.41
CA GLU A 126 -6.87 9.66 28.53
C GLU A 126 -7.30 9.12 27.17
N THR A 127 -8.29 9.78 26.54
CA THR A 127 -8.67 9.48 25.15
C THR A 127 -7.73 10.20 24.20
N VAL A 128 -7.05 9.45 23.35
CA VAL A 128 -6.17 9.99 22.30
C VAL A 128 -6.89 9.91 20.96
N SER A 129 -6.98 11.05 20.26
CA SER A 129 -7.53 11.12 18.90
C SER A 129 -6.40 11.14 17.88
N LEU A 130 -6.36 10.13 17.01
CA LEU A 130 -5.26 9.82 16.11
C LEU A 130 -5.70 9.95 14.66
N PRO A 131 -5.50 11.10 13.98
CA PRO A 131 -5.66 11.17 12.54
C PRO A 131 -4.77 10.13 11.85
N ARG A 132 -5.34 9.14 11.16
CA ARG A 132 -4.63 8.03 10.50
C ARG A 132 -4.70 8.18 9.00
N ARG A 133 -3.54 8.14 8.34
CA ARG A 133 -3.38 8.10 6.88
C ARG A 133 -2.02 7.51 6.51
N CYS A 134 -1.72 7.43 5.21
CA CYS A 134 -0.41 6.98 4.73
C CYS A 134 0.72 7.85 5.29
N MET A 135 1.81 7.21 5.72
CA MET A 135 3.00 7.89 6.25
C MET A 135 3.91 8.49 5.17
N HIS A 136 3.71 8.09 3.90
CA HIS A 136 4.55 8.46 2.75
C HIS A 136 6.04 8.26 3.06
N CYS A 137 6.45 7.00 3.28
CA CYS A 137 7.81 6.65 3.72
C CYS A 137 8.90 7.21 2.80
N ILE A 138 10.04 7.60 3.40
CA ILE A 138 11.23 8.03 2.64
C ILE A 138 11.73 6.84 1.82
N ASP A 139 11.99 5.70 2.44
CA ASP A 139 12.15 4.46 1.70
C ASP A 139 10.86 3.65 1.75
N ALA A 140 10.10 3.63 0.65
CA ALA A 140 8.77 3.03 0.59
C ALA A 140 8.79 1.60 -0.03
N PRO A 141 8.66 0.52 0.77
CA PRO A 141 8.58 -0.84 0.24
C PRO A 141 7.39 -1.03 -0.68
N CYS A 142 6.27 -0.36 -0.39
CA CYS A 142 5.06 -0.43 -1.21
C CYS A 142 5.31 0.07 -2.64
N GLN A 143 6.16 1.08 -2.81
CA GLN A 143 6.57 1.57 -4.13
C GLN A 143 7.53 0.59 -4.81
N LYS A 144 8.63 0.23 -4.14
CA LYS A 144 9.71 -0.58 -4.70
C LYS A 144 9.31 -2.04 -5.02
N LEU A 145 8.32 -2.58 -4.31
CA LEU A 145 7.88 -3.98 -4.45
C LEU A 145 6.57 -4.15 -5.20
N CYS A 146 6.03 -3.07 -5.79
CA CYS A 146 4.86 -3.18 -6.66
C CYS A 146 5.24 -3.91 -7.97
N PRO A 147 4.69 -5.12 -8.26
CA PRO A 147 5.07 -5.87 -9.45
C PRO A 147 4.60 -5.21 -10.77
N PHE A 148 3.70 -4.23 -10.67
CA PHE A 148 3.15 -3.52 -11.83
C PHE A 148 3.80 -2.14 -12.06
N GLY A 149 4.68 -1.68 -11.17
CA GLY A 149 5.36 -0.39 -11.31
C GLY A 149 4.44 0.84 -11.24
N VAL A 150 3.21 0.70 -10.76
CA VAL A 150 2.19 1.78 -10.75
C VAL A 150 2.23 2.70 -9.53
N ILE A 151 3.22 2.50 -8.65
CA ILE A 151 3.36 3.32 -7.45
C ILE A 151 4.60 4.18 -7.65
N SER A 152 4.40 5.50 -7.65
CA SER A 152 5.45 6.49 -7.86
C SER A 152 5.66 7.33 -6.60
N LYS A 153 6.84 7.93 -6.48
CA LYS A 153 7.11 8.99 -5.50
C LYS A 153 7.27 10.30 -6.26
N THR A 154 6.54 11.33 -5.87
CA THR A 154 6.63 12.66 -6.51
C THR A 154 7.85 13.43 -6.02
N GLU A 155 8.17 14.55 -6.67
CA GLU A 155 9.24 15.47 -6.24
C GLU A 155 9.01 16.03 -4.83
N GLN A 156 7.74 16.14 -4.39
CA GLN A 156 7.36 16.55 -3.04
C GLN A 156 7.37 15.38 -2.05
N GLY A 157 7.76 14.17 -2.47
CA GLY A 157 7.84 12.97 -1.64
C GLY A 157 6.55 12.16 -1.54
N ALA A 158 5.46 12.56 -2.22
CA ALA A 158 4.21 11.83 -2.15
C ALA A 158 4.34 10.46 -2.82
N VAL A 159 4.35 9.38 -2.03
CA VAL A 159 4.14 8.02 -2.55
C VAL A 159 2.68 7.90 -3.00
N LYS A 160 2.38 7.70 -4.28
CA LYS A 160 0.99 7.61 -4.79
C LYS A 160 0.80 6.43 -5.74
N ILE A 161 -0.42 5.89 -5.78
CA ILE A 161 -0.81 4.79 -6.65
C ILE A 161 -1.49 5.39 -7.87
N ASP A 162 -1.06 4.99 -9.06
CA ASP A 162 -1.84 5.19 -10.28
C ASP A 162 -2.98 4.16 -10.31
N GLU A 163 -4.18 4.65 -10.03
CA GLU A 163 -5.40 3.85 -9.94
C GLU A 163 -5.80 3.23 -11.29
N PHE A 164 -5.47 3.90 -12.39
CA PHE A 164 -5.84 3.47 -13.73
C PHE A 164 -5.06 2.21 -14.15
N PHE A 165 -3.75 2.20 -13.93
CA PHE A 165 -2.90 1.05 -14.26
C PHE A 165 -2.85 -0.03 -13.18
N CYS A 166 -3.45 0.23 -12.01
CA CYS A 166 -3.42 -0.73 -10.91
C CYS A 166 -4.15 -2.03 -11.26
N MET A 167 -3.45 -3.15 -11.07
CA MET A 167 -4.01 -4.48 -11.26
C MET A 167 -4.47 -5.11 -9.94
N GLY A 168 -4.37 -4.43 -8.79
CA GLY A 168 -4.94 -4.92 -7.53
C GLY A 168 -4.24 -6.13 -6.91
N GLY A 169 -2.94 -6.29 -7.12
CA GLY A 169 -2.17 -7.41 -6.54
C GLY A 169 -1.97 -7.34 -5.01
N ALA A 170 -2.37 -6.25 -4.35
CA ALA A 170 -2.29 -6.01 -2.90
C ALA A 170 -0.91 -6.18 -2.22
N LYS A 171 0.16 -6.40 -2.98
CA LYS A 171 1.54 -6.50 -2.44
C LYS A 171 1.95 -5.24 -1.68
N CYS A 172 1.53 -4.06 -2.15
CA CYS A 172 1.77 -2.78 -1.49
C CYS A 172 1.18 -2.70 -0.08
N ARG A 173 0.07 -3.40 0.19
CA ARG A 173 -0.48 -3.56 1.55
C ARG A 173 0.37 -4.52 2.36
N THR A 174 0.65 -5.72 1.83
CA THR A 174 1.45 -6.75 2.52
C THR A 174 2.81 -6.28 3.01
N VAL A 175 3.45 -5.34 2.30
CA VAL A 175 4.78 -4.81 2.65
C VAL A 175 4.71 -3.48 3.40
N CYS A 176 3.51 -2.94 3.62
CA CYS A 176 3.31 -1.74 4.42
C CYS A 176 3.22 -2.17 5.90
N PRO A 177 4.08 -1.68 6.79
CA PRO A 177 4.02 -2.02 8.23
C PRO A 177 2.68 -1.69 8.91
N TRP A 178 1.91 -0.82 8.25
CA TRP A 178 0.67 -0.23 8.74
C TRP A 178 -0.58 -0.70 7.97
N ASP A 179 -0.42 -1.61 7.00
CA ASP A 179 -1.50 -2.13 6.16
C ASP A 179 -2.39 -1.04 5.50
N ILE A 180 -1.83 0.14 5.22
CA ILE A 180 -2.56 1.34 4.77
C ILE A 180 -3.38 1.11 3.48
N PRO A 181 -2.81 0.56 2.39
CA PRO A 181 -3.52 0.48 1.11
C PRO A 181 -4.72 -0.46 1.17
N GLN A 182 -5.91 0.02 0.81
CA GLN A 182 -7.13 -0.80 0.77
C GLN A 182 -7.53 -1.10 -0.67
N ARG A 183 -8.22 -2.21 -0.91
CA ARG A 183 -8.54 -2.68 -2.26
C ARG A 183 -10.04 -2.68 -2.51
N GLN A 184 -10.45 -2.20 -3.68
CA GLN A 184 -11.80 -2.41 -4.20
C GLN A 184 -11.73 -3.37 -5.39
N ALA A 185 -12.44 -4.49 -5.31
CA ALA A 185 -12.65 -5.40 -6.44
C ALA A 185 -13.72 -4.86 -7.40
N GLY A 186 -13.76 -5.40 -8.62
CA GLY A 186 -14.75 -4.99 -9.62
C GLY A 186 -14.47 -3.64 -10.27
N VAL A 187 -13.24 -3.12 -10.15
CA VAL A 187 -12.78 -1.90 -10.82
C VAL A 187 -11.37 -2.07 -11.38
N GLY A 188 -11.06 -1.35 -12.44
CA GLY A 188 -9.69 -1.24 -12.97
C GLY A 188 -9.45 -2.00 -14.26
N VAL A 189 -8.34 -1.67 -14.92
CA VAL A 189 -8.04 -2.11 -16.30
C VAL A 189 -7.96 -3.63 -16.46
N TYR A 190 -7.67 -4.37 -15.38
CA TYR A 190 -7.58 -5.84 -15.42
C TYR A 190 -8.88 -6.49 -15.90
N MET A 191 -10.03 -5.86 -15.67
CA MET A 191 -11.34 -6.35 -16.07
C MET A 191 -11.50 -6.42 -17.59
N HIS A 192 -10.77 -5.59 -18.33
CA HIS A 192 -10.79 -5.54 -19.80
C HIS A 192 -9.63 -6.32 -20.43
N LEU A 193 -8.63 -6.72 -19.64
CA LEU A 193 -7.45 -7.43 -20.13
C LEU A 193 -7.54 -8.94 -19.92
N ALA A 194 -7.73 -9.37 -18.67
CA ALA A 194 -7.70 -10.78 -18.30
C ALA A 194 -8.43 -11.03 -16.96
N PRO A 195 -9.75 -10.75 -16.87
CA PRO A 195 -10.51 -10.71 -15.61
C PRO A 195 -10.45 -11.98 -14.77
N ASP A 196 -10.26 -13.14 -15.41
CA ASP A 196 -10.25 -14.46 -14.74
C ASP A 196 -8.83 -15.01 -14.49
N LEU A 197 -7.78 -14.31 -14.95
CA LEU A 197 -6.39 -14.80 -14.90
C LEU A 197 -5.45 -13.85 -14.16
N ALA A 198 -5.71 -12.55 -14.19
CA ALA A 198 -4.84 -11.56 -13.59
C ALA A 198 -5.65 -10.41 -12.99
N GLY A 199 -5.16 -9.96 -11.84
CA GLY A 199 -5.67 -8.80 -11.13
C GLY A 199 -6.77 -9.11 -10.12
N GLY A 200 -7.14 -8.10 -9.34
CA GLY A 200 -8.07 -8.26 -8.24
C GLY A 200 -8.59 -6.95 -7.67
N GLY A 201 -8.71 -5.92 -8.50
CA GLY A 201 -9.20 -4.62 -8.09
C GLY A 201 -8.20 -3.49 -8.31
N VAL A 202 -8.46 -2.38 -7.63
CA VAL A 202 -7.56 -1.23 -7.54
C VAL A 202 -7.24 -0.96 -6.08
N MET A 203 -6.00 -0.59 -5.79
CA MET A 203 -5.53 -0.20 -4.47
C MET A 203 -5.64 1.31 -4.29
N TYR A 204 -6.15 1.73 -3.13
CA TYR A 204 -6.36 3.13 -2.78
C TYR A 204 -5.71 3.45 -1.43
N LYS A 205 -5.24 4.69 -1.29
CA LYS A 205 -4.66 5.25 -0.07
C LYS A 205 -4.52 6.76 -0.21
N CYS A 206 -4.24 7.43 0.90
CA CYS A 206 -3.81 8.84 0.87
C CYS A 206 -2.64 9.04 -0.12
N ASP A 207 -2.74 10.09 -0.91
CA ASP A 207 -1.79 10.53 -1.94
C ASP A 207 -1.11 11.85 -1.58
N MET A 208 -1.19 12.24 -0.31
CA MET A 208 -0.66 13.49 0.23
C MET A 208 -1.26 14.76 -0.38
N CYS A 209 -2.41 14.68 -1.07
CA CYS A 209 -2.91 15.78 -1.91
C CYS A 209 -1.83 16.30 -2.88
N SER A 210 -1.11 15.37 -3.53
CA SER A 210 0.02 15.70 -4.40
C SER A 210 -0.31 16.73 -5.49
N ASP A 211 -1.55 16.73 -5.98
CA ASP A 211 -2.09 17.68 -6.95
C ASP A 211 -2.19 19.12 -6.41
N LEU A 212 -2.40 19.29 -5.11
CA LEU A 212 -2.39 20.59 -4.43
C LEU A 212 -0.95 21.02 -4.11
N LEU A 213 -0.14 20.09 -3.59
CA LEU A 213 1.26 20.39 -3.23
C LEU A 213 2.10 20.85 -4.41
N VAL A 214 1.90 20.28 -5.60
CA VAL A 214 2.60 20.72 -6.83
C VAL A 214 2.25 22.16 -7.20
N LYS A 215 1.07 22.66 -6.79
CA LYS A 215 0.64 24.06 -7.00
C LYS A 215 1.05 25.00 -5.86
N GLY A 216 1.73 24.48 -4.83
CA GLY A 216 2.04 25.23 -3.60
C GLY A 216 0.83 25.45 -2.69
N GLU A 217 -0.25 24.67 -2.87
CA GLU A 217 -1.47 24.75 -2.06
C GLU A 217 -1.43 23.76 -0.89
N SER A 218 -2.12 24.09 0.20
CA SER A 218 -2.20 23.24 1.39
C SER A 218 -3.12 22.02 1.18
N PRO A 219 -2.74 20.83 1.67
CA PRO A 219 -3.60 19.64 1.63
C PRO A 219 -4.96 19.86 2.30
N ALA A 220 -6.00 19.22 1.77
CA ALA A 220 -7.38 19.38 2.25
C ALA A 220 -7.53 19.10 3.76
N CYS A 221 -6.85 18.08 4.28
CA CYS A 221 -6.91 17.74 5.70
C CYS A 221 -6.25 18.77 6.63
N GLN A 222 -5.24 19.50 6.16
CA GLN A 222 -4.63 20.61 6.89
C GLN A 222 -5.58 21.81 6.90
N THR A 223 -6.06 22.23 5.73
CA THR A 223 -6.94 23.40 5.58
C THR A 223 -8.22 23.25 6.42
N ALA A 224 -8.75 22.04 6.54
CA ALA A 224 -9.96 21.75 7.30
C ALA A 224 -9.75 21.54 8.81
N CYS A 225 -8.50 21.45 9.31
CA CYS A 225 -8.23 21.14 10.70
C CYS A 225 -8.47 22.36 11.61
N PRO A 226 -9.50 22.37 12.47
CA PRO A 226 -9.87 23.57 13.25
C PRO A 226 -8.86 23.91 14.35
N THR A 227 -8.14 22.90 14.86
CA THR A 227 -7.18 23.06 15.97
C THR A 227 -5.74 23.27 15.51
N GLY A 228 -5.48 23.20 14.19
CA GLY A 228 -4.11 23.22 13.66
C GLY A 228 -3.27 22.04 14.16
N ALA A 229 -3.90 20.87 14.34
CA ALA A 229 -3.20 19.63 14.69
C ALA A 229 -2.45 19.02 13.49
N ILE A 230 -2.86 19.35 12.26
CA ILE A 230 -2.23 18.86 11.03
C ILE A 230 -1.52 20.04 10.37
N GLU A 231 -0.21 19.95 10.20
CA GLU A 231 0.64 20.98 9.58
C GLU A 231 1.47 20.34 8.47
N PHE A 232 1.70 21.04 7.34
CA PHE A 232 2.63 20.62 6.30
C PHE A 232 3.67 21.70 6.02
N GLY A 233 4.85 21.28 5.60
CA GLY A 233 5.95 22.16 5.23
C GLY A 233 7.16 21.36 4.74
N PRO A 234 8.29 22.02 4.44
CA PRO A 234 9.52 21.32 4.08
C PRO A 234 9.88 20.25 5.11
N VAL A 235 10.18 19.02 4.68
CA VAL A 235 10.28 17.86 5.58
C VAL A 235 11.26 18.06 6.72
N GLU A 236 12.43 18.67 6.46
CA GLU A 236 13.44 18.90 7.49
C GLU A 236 13.00 19.95 8.53
N GLN A 237 12.20 20.94 8.12
CA GLN A 237 11.60 21.89 9.05
C GLN A 237 10.53 21.22 9.90
N MET A 238 9.70 20.35 9.31
CA MET A 238 8.69 19.59 10.04
C MET A 238 9.31 18.59 11.00
N ARG A 239 10.38 17.90 10.60
CA ARG A 239 11.13 16.98 11.46
C ARG A 239 11.67 17.71 12.69
N LYS A 240 12.37 18.83 12.45
CA LYS A 240 12.91 19.66 13.54
C LYS A 240 11.82 20.16 14.47
N LEU A 241 10.74 20.73 13.90
CA LEU A 241 9.62 21.27 14.68
C LEU A 241 8.92 20.17 15.49
N ALA A 242 8.79 18.95 14.97
CA ALA A 242 8.21 17.83 15.71
C ALA A 242 9.02 17.49 16.97
N HIS A 243 10.35 17.43 16.84
CA HIS A 243 11.24 17.18 17.97
C HIS A 243 11.27 18.33 18.98
N GLU A 244 11.25 19.58 18.51
CA GLU A 244 11.16 20.76 19.39
C GLU A 244 9.87 20.74 20.22
N LYS A 245 8.71 20.56 19.56
CA LYS A 245 7.41 20.48 20.25
C LYS A 245 7.32 19.29 21.21
N ALA A 246 7.84 18.12 20.81
CA ALA A 246 7.90 16.96 21.70
C ALA A 246 8.76 17.25 22.93
N ALA A 247 9.93 17.89 22.78
CA ALA A 247 10.78 18.25 23.91
C ALA A 247 10.09 19.24 24.86
N GLU A 248 9.37 20.25 24.35
CA GLU A 248 8.63 21.23 25.16
C GLU A 248 7.58 20.59 26.09
N ILE A 249 6.96 19.50 25.65
CA ILE A 249 5.91 18.80 26.41
C ILE A 249 6.44 17.56 27.15
N ASN A 250 7.75 17.31 27.13
CA ASN A 250 8.39 16.05 27.55
C ASN A 250 7.72 14.81 26.93
N GLY A 251 7.43 14.90 25.64
CA GLY A 251 6.71 13.90 24.86
C GLY A 251 7.60 13.11 23.90
N TYR A 252 6.96 12.53 22.89
CA TYR A 252 7.51 11.54 21.98
C TYR A 252 7.20 11.91 20.52
N VAL A 253 8.09 11.51 19.62
CA VAL A 253 7.91 11.60 18.17
C VAL A 253 7.78 10.19 17.58
N TYR A 254 6.89 10.01 16.60
CA TYR A 254 6.74 8.78 15.81
C TYR A 254 6.73 9.10 14.32
N GLY A 255 7.34 8.23 13.51
CA GLY A 255 7.47 8.36 12.05
C GLY A 255 8.84 8.85 11.60
N ASP A 256 9.73 9.21 12.53
CA ASP A 256 11.09 9.65 12.23
C ASP A 256 12.06 8.48 12.00
N GLU A 257 11.93 7.43 12.82
CA GLU A 257 12.76 6.22 12.75
C GLU A 257 12.02 5.06 12.06
N GLU A 258 10.69 5.02 12.18
CA GLU A 258 9.90 3.90 11.70
C GLU A 258 9.98 3.70 10.19
N ASN A 259 10.17 2.44 9.78
CA ASN A 259 10.37 2.01 8.41
C ASN A 259 11.51 2.76 7.70
N GLY A 260 12.58 3.11 8.42
CA GLY A 260 13.71 3.87 7.87
C GLY A 260 13.40 5.35 7.64
N GLY A 261 12.34 5.86 8.30
CA GLY A 261 11.91 7.25 8.24
C GLY A 261 10.76 7.51 7.28
N THR A 262 9.92 8.47 7.65
CA THR A 262 8.71 8.84 6.92
C THR A 262 8.60 10.34 6.70
N LEU A 263 7.54 10.76 5.99
CA LEU A 263 7.21 12.17 5.80
C LEU A 263 6.08 12.63 6.73
N THR A 264 5.63 11.80 7.67
CA THR A 264 4.60 12.17 8.66
C THR A 264 5.12 11.94 10.07
N PHE A 265 5.19 13.00 10.85
CA PHE A 265 5.65 12.95 12.24
C PHE A 265 4.46 13.12 13.18
N TYR A 266 4.23 12.18 14.07
CA TYR A 266 3.27 12.34 15.16
C TYR A 266 3.98 12.87 16.40
N ILE A 267 3.32 13.77 17.12
CA ILE A 267 3.76 14.27 18.42
C ILE A 267 2.76 13.81 19.47
N SER A 268 3.24 13.25 20.57
CA SER A 268 2.41 12.76 21.65
C SER A 268 3.03 13.06 23.01
N LYS A 269 2.20 13.36 24.01
CA LYS A 269 2.65 13.35 25.43
C LYS A 269 2.79 11.92 25.96
N LEU A 270 2.04 10.97 25.39
CA LEU A 270 2.03 9.58 25.80
C LEU A 270 3.00 8.74 24.95
N PRO A 271 3.68 7.74 25.53
CA PRO A 271 4.54 6.81 24.79
C PRO A 271 3.78 6.07 23.67
N PHE A 272 4.42 5.91 22.51
CA PHE A 272 3.77 5.25 21.37
C PHE A 272 3.59 3.74 21.53
N ASP A 273 4.37 3.07 22.37
CA ASP A 273 4.12 1.67 22.75
C ASP A 273 2.76 1.55 23.47
N LYS A 274 2.44 2.49 24.36
CA LYS A 274 1.16 2.52 25.09
C LYS A 274 -0.01 2.85 24.16
N ILE A 275 0.18 3.77 23.23
CA ILE A 275 -0.81 4.06 22.18
C ILE A 275 -1.05 2.82 21.31
N ASN A 276 0.02 2.12 20.90
CA ASN A 276 -0.08 0.91 20.11
C ASN A 276 -0.84 -0.21 20.87
N ASP A 277 -0.52 -0.42 22.14
CA ASP A 277 -1.21 -1.40 22.99
C ASP A 277 -2.72 -1.10 23.07
N ALA A 278 -3.09 0.18 23.21
CA ALA A 278 -4.49 0.61 23.22
C ALA A 278 -5.19 0.36 21.87
N ILE A 279 -4.51 0.62 20.74
CA ILE A 279 -5.04 0.30 19.40
C ILE A 279 -5.27 -1.21 19.28
N VAL A 280 -4.29 -2.04 19.63
CA VAL A 280 -4.38 -3.50 19.56
C VAL A 280 -5.52 -4.03 20.44
N LYS A 281 -5.63 -3.52 21.67
CA LYS A 281 -6.71 -3.87 22.59
C LYS A 281 -8.08 -3.52 21.99
N SER A 282 -8.28 -2.27 21.56
CA SER A 282 -9.57 -1.82 20.98
C SER A 282 -9.98 -2.63 19.75
N LYS A 283 -9.00 -3.05 18.92
CA LYS A 283 -9.26 -3.95 17.78
C LYS A 283 -9.77 -5.31 18.23
N SER A 284 -9.12 -5.91 19.23
CA SER A 284 -9.49 -7.23 19.75
C SER A 284 -10.89 -7.25 20.36
N GLU A 285 -11.31 -6.14 20.97
CA GLU A 285 -12.64 -5.97 21.56
C GLU A 285 -13.72 -5.75 20.49
N SER A 286 -13.37 -5.13 19.35
CA SER A 286 -14.30 -4.82 18.25
C SER A 286 -14.73 -6.01 17.39
N GLN A 287 -14.36 -7.26 17.75
CA GLN A 287 -14.60 -8.55 17.07
C GLN A 287 -15.46 -8.47 15.79
N SER A 288 -14.84 -8.04 14.69
CA SER A 288 -15.52 -8.01 13.40
C SER A 288 -15.45 -9.40 12.75
N GLN A 289 -16.59 -9.93 12.29
CA GLN A 289 -16.62 -11.13 11.44
C GLN A 289 -16.16 -10.83 10.00
N ASP A 290 -15.83 -9.58 9.70
CA ASP A 290 -15.31 -9.14 8.43
C ASP A 290 -13.93 -9.75 8.15
N LYS A 291 -13.80 -10.43 7.01
CA LYS A 291 -12.56 -11.09 6.57
C LYS A 291 -11.66 -10.17 5.74
N ARG A 292 -12.11 -8.94 5.46
CA ARG A 292 -11.30 -7.89 4.83
C ARG A 292 -10.27 -7.36 5.85
N PRO A 293 -9.19 -6.69 5.41
CA PRO A 293 -8.27 -6.05 6.35
C PRO A 293 -9.00 -5.04 7.23
N ASP A 294 -8.50 -4.88 8.46
CA ASP A 294 -9.17 -4.05 9.47
C ASP A 294 -9.24 -2.56 9.11
N GLY A 295 -8.33 -2.07 8.27
CA GLY A 295 -8.26 -0.66 7.85
C GLY A 295 -7.84 0.32 8.94
N ARG A 296 -7.41 -0.17 10.11
CA ARG A 296 -6.97 0.59 11.27
C ARG A 296 -5.48 0.36 11.52
N PRO A 297 -4.58 1.23 11.07
CA PRO A 297 -3.13 1.01 11.23
C PRO A 297 -2.66 0.92 12.69
N ASN A 298 -1.77 -0.02 13.00
CA ASN A 298 -1.04 -0.05 14.28
C ASN A 298 -0.10 1.15 14.43
N MET A 299 0.56 1.29 15.59
CA MET A 299 1.61 2.29 15.82
C MET A 299 2.83 1.65 16.50
N GLU A 300 3.22 0.45 16.05
CA GLU A 300 4.37 -0.24 16.62
C GLU A 300 5.63 0.65 16.50
N PRO A 301 6.26 1.04 17.62
CA PRO A 301 7.48 1.85 17.58
C PRO A 301 8.65 1.07 17.00
N LYS A 302 9.58 1.77 16.34
CA LYS A 302 10.83 1.20 15.80
C LYS A 302 10.62 0.03 14.84
N VAL A 303 9.48 0.00 14.14
CA VAL A 303 9.25 -0.99 13.09
C VAL A 303 10.29 -0.83 11.99
N GLY A 304 11.02 -1.90 11.67
CA GLY A 304 12.12 -1.85 10.70
C GLY A 304 11.63 -1.76 9.25
N ASN A 305 12.47 -1.24 8.35
CA ASN A 305 12.21 -1.34 6.92
C ASN A 305 12.57 -2.74 6.41
N MET A 306 11.63 -3.40 5.75
CA MET A 306 11.88 -4.72 5.17
C MET A 306 13.05 -4.71 4.17
N LEU A 307 13.24 -3.61 3.45
CA LEU A 307 14.27 -3.47 2.41
C LEU A 307 15.68 -3.43 2.97
N ASP A 308 15.86 -2.98 4.21
CA ASP A 308 17.18 -2.88 4.87
C ASP A 308 17.71 -4.26 5.29
N THR A 309 16.86 -5.29 5.27
CA THR A 309 17.27 -6.65 5.61
C THR A 309 17.82 -7.38 4.37
N THR A 310 18.94 -8.08 4.52
CA THR A 310 19.50 -8.95 3.46
C THR A 310 18.49 -9.97 2.92
N LYS A 311 17.59 -10.46 3.78
CA LYS A 311 16.46 -11.32 3.38
C LYS A 311 15.41 -10.57 2.55
N GLY A 312 15.07 -9.33 2.90
CA GLY A 312 14.12 -8.51 2.15
C GLY A 312 14.67 -8.10 0.78
N LEU A 313 15.94 -7.72 0.71
CA LEU A 313 16.63 -7.46 -0.55
C LEU A 313 16.68 -8.70 -1.46
N MET A 314 16.97 -9.89 -0.90
CA MET A 314 16.93 -11.15 -1.65
C MET A 314 15.51 -11.52 -2.09
N LEU A 315 14.48 -11.30 -1.26
CA LEU A 315 13.09 -11.57 -1.64
C LEU A 315 12.66 -10.66 -2.80
N ALA A 316 13.08 -9.39 -2.80
CA ALA A 316 12.81 -8.44 -3.87
C ALA A 316 13.46 -8.84 -5.21
N THR A 317 14.69 -9.37 -5.17
CA THR A 317 15.46 -9.75 -6.37
C THR A 317 15.13 -11.14 -6.90
N LEU A 318 14.77 -12.10 -6.05
CA LEU A 318 14.55 -13.50 -6.46
C LEU A 318 13.09 -13.82 -6.83
N VAL A 319 12.10 -13.13 -6.25
CA VAL A 319 10.69 -13.49 -6.46
C VAL A 319 10.15 -12.98 -7.81
N ALA A 320 10.61 -11.84 -8.30
CA ALA A 320 10.08 -11.25 -9.53
C ALA A 320 10.35 -12.10 -10.80
N PRO A 321 11.56 -12.64 -11.04
CA PRO A 321 11.83 -13.47 -12.22
C PRO A 321 11.19 -14.85 -12.13
N ILE A 322 11.17 -15.45 -10.93
CA ILE A 322 10.65 -16.80 -10.70
C ILE A 322 9.12 -16.82 -10.81
N ALA A 323 8.44 -15.82 -10.25
CA ALA A 323 6.99 -15.69 -10.39
C ALA A 323 6.60 -15.51 -11.87
N GLY A 324 7.25 -14.59 -12.59
CA GLY A 324 7.00 -14.37 -14.02
C GLY A 324 7.23 -15.63 -14.87
N ALA A 325 8.33 -16.37 -14.63
CA ALA A 325 8.64 -17.61 -15.33
C ALA A 325 7.64 -18.73 -15.02
N ALA A 326 7.18 -18.84 -13.77
CA ALA A 326 6.18 -19.83 -13.37
C ALA A 326 4.81 -19.53 -14.00
N THR A 327 4.37 -18.27 -14.02
CA THR A 327 3.10 -17.88 -14.65
C THR A 327 3.15 -18.10 -16.16
N ALA A 328 4.25 -17.73 -16.82
CA ALA A 328 4.45 -18.00 -18.25
C ALA A 328 4.48 -19.50 -18.57
N GLY A 329 5.13 -20.31 -17.72
CA GLY A 329 5.18 -21.77 -17.87
C GLY A 329 3.82 -22.44 -17.71
N ILE A 330 3.02 -22.00 -16.73
CA ILE A 330 1.67 -22.53 -16.50
C ILE A 330 0.71 -22.12 -17.63
N ALA A 331 0.79 -20.87 -18.09
CA ALA A 331 0.01 -20.38 -19.23
C ALA A 331 0.34 -21.18 -20.50
N ALA A 332 1.62 -21.32 -20.83
CA ALA A 332 2.07 -22.11 -21.98
C ALA A 332 1.63 -23.58 -21.87
N TYR A 333 1.71 -24.19 -20.68
CA TYR A 333 1.25 -25.56 -20.46
C TYR A 333 -0.26 -25.72 -20.67
N LYS A 334 -1.08 -24.78 -20.19
CA LYS A 334 -2.54 -24.80 -20.40
C LYS A 334 -2.90 -24.60 -21.88
N THR A 335 -2.23 -23.69 -22.58
CA THR A 335 -2.45 -23.48 -24.04
C THR A 335 -2.07 -24.72 -24.85
N LEU A 336 -0.98 -25.41 -24.48
CA LEU A 336 -0.55 -26.66 -25.12
C LEU A 336 -1.50 -27.84 -24.81
N LYS A 337 -2.13 -27.86 -23.64
CA LYS A 337 -3.09 -28.91 -23.26
C LYS A 337 -4.48 -28.66 -23.87
N GLY A 338 -4.94 -27.41 -23.93
CA GLY A 338 -6.19 -27.03 -24.58
C GLY A 338 -6.20 -27.29 -26.10
N LYS A 339 -5.03 -27.22 -26.76
CA LYS A 339 -4.89 -27.64 -28.17
C LYS A 339 -4.99 -29.16 -28.39
N LYS A 340 -4.83 -29.99 -27.35
CA LYS A 340 -4.93 -31.45 -27.46
C LYS A 340 -6.36 -31.97 -27.41
N ASP A 341 -7.29 -31.20 -26.83
CA ASP A 341 -8.68 -31.63 -26.67
C ASP A 341 -9.60 -31.21 -27.84
N GLN A 342 -9.09 -30.47 -28.82
CA GLN A 342 -9.84 -30.08 -30.04
C GLN A 342 -9.38 -30.79 -31.33
N GLY A 343 -8.54 -31.84 -31.22
CA GLY A 343 -7.91 -32.50 -32.37
C GLY A 343 -8.32 -33.95 -32.60
N GLY A 344 -9.55 -34.35 -32.32
CA GLY A 344 -9.97 -35.74 -32.52
C GLY A 344 -11.49 -35.98 -32.48
N ASN A 345 -12.19 -35.55 -33.54
CA ASN A 345 -13.25 -36.34 -34.20
C ASN A 345 -13.88 -35.52 -35.33
N GLU A 346 -13.23 -35.51 -36.49
CA GLU A 346 -13.92 -35.32 -37.77
C GLU A 346 -13.47 -36.44 -38.72
N HIS A 347 -14.48 -37.17 -39.19
CA HIS A 347 -14.50 -38.09 -40.34
C HIS A 347 -13.67 -39.37 -40.34
N GLU A 348 -14.39 -40.51 -40.28
CA GLU A 348 -14.31 -41.52 -41.34
C GLU A 348 -15.71 -42.14 -41.56
N THR A 349 -16.11 -42.15 -42.83
CA THR A 349 -17.32 -42.72 -43.44
C THR A 349 -17.09 -44.18 -43.81
N GLU A 350 -18.07 -45.05 -43.56
CA GLU A 350 -18.71 -45.94 -44.56
C GLU A 350 -19.95 -46.64 -43.96
#